data_AF-A0A968D892-F1
#
_entry.id   AF-A0A968D892-F1
#
_cell.length_a   1.000
_cell.length_b   1.000
_cell.length_c   1.000
_cell.angle_alpha   90.00
_cell.angle_beta   90.00
_cell.angle_gamma   90.00
#
_symmetry.space_group_name_H-M   'P 1'
#
loop_
_entity.id
_entity.type
_entity.pdbx_description
1 polymer ?
#
loop_
_entity_poly.entity_id
_entity_poly.type
_entity_poly.pdbx_seq_one_letter_code
_entity_poly.pdbx_strand_id
1 'polypeptide(L)' 'MNLSIKLAVAALLIATITVAEEVRFRHLTIDDRLSQNAVFAILQDHKGFMWFGTKDGLNRYDGYGRVSPWWHGRRL' A
#
# COMPACT_ATOMS: atom_id res chain seq x y z
N MET A 1 25.62 -38.44 17.88
CA MET A 1 24.58 -38.03 16.90
C MET A 1 25.25 -37.40 15.68
N ASN A 2 24.87 -37.81 14.46
CA ASN A 2 25.55 -37.43 13.21
C ASN A 2 25.38 -35.94 12.86
N LEU A 3 26.44 -35.33 12.30
CA LEU A 3 26.46 -33.91 11.89
C LEU A 3 25.33 -33.57 10.92
N SER A 4 25.04 -34.47 9.97
CA SER A 4 23.96 -34.31 8.99
C SER A 4 22.59 -34.18 9.65
N ILE A 5 22.36 -34.87 10.76
CA ILE A 5 21.10 -34.81 11.51
C ILE A 5 20.95 -33.45 12.19
N LYS A 6 22.04 -32.92 12.77
CA LYS A 6 22.03 -31.59 13.40
C LYS A 6 21.72 -30.49 12.37
N LEU A 7 22.30 -30.60 11.17
CA LEU A 7 22.07 -29.63 10.08
C LEU A 7 20.63 -29.70 9.55
N ALA A 8 20.08 -30.90 9.39
CA ALA A 8 18.70 -31.08 8.96
C ALA A 8 17.69 -30.51 9.98
N VAL A 9 17.93 -30.73 11.28
CA VAL A 9 17.10 -30.17 12.35
C VAL A 9 17.20 -28.64 12.39
N ALA A 10 18.40 -28.08 12.24
CA ALA A 10 18.58 -26.62 12.20
C ALA A 10 17.85 -25.98 11.01
N ALA A 11 17.93 -26.57 9.82
CA ALA A 11 17.22 -26.08 8.63
C ALA A 11 15.69 -26.14 8.79
N LEU A 12 15.17 -27.22 9.39
CA LEU A 12 13.74 -27.36 9.67
C LEU A 12 13.24 -26.30 10.68
N LEU A 13 14.03 -26.00 11.71
CA LEU A 13 13.72 -24.97 12.70
C LEU A 13 13.74 -23.55 12.11
N ILE A 14 14.61 -23.26 11.15
CA ILE A 14 14.65 -21.95 10.47
C ILE A 14 13.43 -21.81 9.53
N ALA A 15 13.05 -22.88 8.83
CA ALA A 15 11.91 -22.87 7.92
C ALA A 15 10.55 -22.67 8.62
N THR A 16 10.44 -23.02 9.90
CA THR A 16 9.22 -22.79 10.71
C THR A 16 9.15 -21.40 11.32
N ILE A 17 10.22 -20.61 11.28
CA ILE A 17 10.18 -19.18 11.61
C ILE A 17 9.55 -18.47 10.40
N THR A 18 8.24 -18.58 10.28
CA THR A 18 7.48 -17.65 9.45
C THR A 18 7.62 -16.29 10.12
N VAL A 19 8.44 -15.41 9.54
CA VAL A 19 8.45 -14.01 9.94
C VAL A 19 7.05 -13.50 9.60
N ALA A 20 6.25 -13.20 10.63
CA ALA A 20 4.97 -12.56 10.45
C ALA A 20 5.23 -11.23 9.73
N GLU A 21 4.71 -11.09 8.51
CA GLU A 21 4.85 -9.86 7.74
C GLU A 21 4.09 -8.77 8.49
N GLU A 22 4.82 -7.76 8.96
CA GLU A 22 4.22 -6.62 9.63
C GLU A 22 3.45 -5.80 8.59
N VAL A 23 2.13 -5.75 8.73
CA VAL A 23 1.30 -4.91 7.84
C VAL A 23 1.61 -3.44 8.14
N ARG A 24 2.24 -2.77 7.19
CA ARG A 24 2.56 -1.34 7.29
C ARG A 24 1.53 -0.51 6.55
N PHE A 25 0.98 0.47 7.24
CA PHE A 25 0.05 1.43 6.67
C PHE A 25 0.75 2.76 6.40
N ARG A 26 0.53 3.28 5.20
CA ARG A 26 0.82 4.69 4.89
C ARG A 26 -0.45 5.49 5.11
N HIS A 27 -0.36 6.54 5.91
CA HIS A 27 -1.45 7.50 6.06
C HIS A 27 -1.35 8.53 4.94
N LEU A 28 -2.47 8.80 4.28
CA LEU A 28 -2.64 9.90 3.33
C LEU A 28 -3.59 10.92 3.95
N THR A 29 -3.10 12.13 4.19
CA THR A 29 -3.87 13.20 4.85
C THR A 29 -4.03 14.41 3.92
N ILE A 30 -4.65 15.48 4.44
CA ILE A 30 -4.71 16.77 3.75
C ILE A 30 -3.30 17.33 3.47
N ASP A 31 -2.31 17.04 4.33
CA ASP A 31 -0.92 17.46 4.13
C ASP A 31 -0.28 16.76 2.91
N ASP A 32 -0.74 15.53 2.61
CA ASP A 32 -0.40 14.80 1.39
C ASP A 32 -1.21 15.25 0.16
N ARG A 33 -1.98 16.35 0.29
CA ARG A 33 -2.82 16.97 -0.74
C ARG A 33 -4.13 16.23 -1.05
N LEU A 34 -4.62 15.38 -0.13
CA LEU A 34 -5.98 14.87 -0.19
C LEU A 34 -6.97 16.02 0.01
N SER A 35 -7.99 16.14 -0.84
CA SER A 35 -8.95 17.26 -0.72
C SER A 35 -9.68 17.31 0.64
N GLN A 36 -9.97 16.15 1.24
CA GLN A 36 -10.65 16.05 2.54
C GLN A 36 -10.45 14.64 3.15
N ASN A 37 -10.44 14.52 4.48
CA ASN A 37 -10.05 13.29 5.21
C ASN A 37 -11.06 12.11 5.11
N ALA A 38 -12.31 12.37 4.76
CA ALA A 38 -13.35 11.34 4.63
C ALA A 38 -13.43 10.85 3.18
N VAL A 39 -13.03 9.59 2.98
CA VAL A 39 -13.13 8.90 1.69
C VAL A 39 -14.40 8.06 1.67
N PHE A 40 -15.25 8.28 0.66
CA PHE A 40 -16.54 7.59 0.49
C PHE A 40 -16.50 6.54 -0.63
N ALA A 41 -15.56 6.66 -1.57
CA ALA A 41 -15.42 5.74 -2.69
C ALA A 41 -13.95 5.54 -3.07
N ILE A 42 -13.60 4.31 -3.46
CA ILE A 42 -12.26 3.90 -3.89
C ILE A 42 -12.37 3.11 -5.19
N LEU A 43 -11.55 3.44 -6.19
CA LEU A 43 -11.47 2.72 -7.47
C LEU A 43 -10.03 2.68 -7.99
N GLN A 44 -9.63 1.62 -8.69
CA GLN A 44 -8.41 1.60 -9.49
C GLN A 44 -8.75 1.68 -10.98
N ASP A 45 -8.03 2.50 -11.75
CA ASP A 45 -8.18 2.52 -13.20
C ASP A 45 -7.26 1.51 -13.91
N HIS A 46 -7.46 1.34 -15.22
CA HIS A 46 -6.67 0.42 -16.06
C HIS A 46 -5.19 0.78 -16.20
N LYS A 47 -4.78 2.00 -15.79
CA LYS A 47 -3.39 2.45 -15.79
C LYS A 47 -2.72 2.22 -14.43
N GLY A 48 -3.47 1.70 -13.46
CA GLY A 48 -3.00 1.40 -12.11
C GLY A 48 -3.13 2.57 -11.13
N PHE A 49 -3.71 3.71 -11.53
CA PHE A 49 -3.92 4.81 -10.59
C PHE A 49 -5.07 4.50 -9.64
N MET A 50 -4.91 4.88 -8.37
CA MET A 50 -5.97 4.81 -7.37
C MET A 50 -6.74 6.12 -7.32
N TRP A 51 -8.05 6.02 -7.19
CA TRP A 51 -8.99 7.14 -7.16
C TRP A 51 -9.77 7.13 -5.85
N PHE A 52 -9.82 8.28 -5.19
CA PHE A 52 -10.49 8.46 -3.91
C PHE A 52 -11.54 9.58 -4.02
N GLY A 53 -12.81 9.21 -3.90
CA GLY A 53 -13.92 10.14 -3.81
C GLY A 53 -14.08 10.65 -2.39
N THR A 54 -13.92 11.96 -2.20
CA THR A 54 -14.11 12.65 -0.92
C THR A 54 -15.31 13.59 -1.01
N LYS A 55 -15.76 14.15 0.11
CA LYS A 55 -16.83 15.16 0.08
C LYS A 55 -16.47 16.40 -0.75
N ASP A 56 -15.18 16.75 -0.75
CA ASP A 56 -14.65 17.95 -1.43
C ASP A 56 -13.93 17.61 -2.75
N GLY A 57 -14.34 16.51 -3.39
CA GLY A 57 -13.92 16.17 -4.75
C GLY A 57 -13.15 14.87 -4.90
N LEU A 58 -12.58 14.70 -6.10
CA LEU A 58 -11.95 13.46 -6.54
C LEU A 58 -10.42 13.58 -6.48
N ASN A 59 -9.76 12.60 -5.89
CA ASN A 59 -8.31 12.56 -5.72
C ASN A 59 -7.73 11.37 -6.48
N ARG A 60 -6.58 11.56 -7.14
CA ARG A 60 -5.83 10.47 -7.79
C ARG A 60 -4.48 10.28 -7.10
N TYR A 61 -4.11 9.03 -6.91
CA TYR A 61 -2.87 8.58 -6.30
C TYR A 61 -2.09 7.68 -7.25
N ASP A 62 -0.77 7.90 -7.31
CA ASP A 62 0.14 7.25 -8.27
C ASP A 62 0.90 6.03 -7.73
N GLY A 63 0.69 5.66 -6.47
CA GLY A 63 1.41 4.55 -5.84
C GLY A 63 2.71 4.96 -5.14
N TYR A 64 3.28 6.14 -5.44
CA TYR A 64 4.58 6.58 -4.95
C TYR A 64 4.50 7.64 -3.83
N GLY A 65 3.30 7.88 -3.31
CA GLY A 65 3.09 8.85 -2.24
C GLY A 65 2.50 10.18 -2.66
N ARG A 66 2.21 10.38 -3.95
CA ARG A 66 1.69 11.65 -4.44
C ARG A 66 0.19 11.56 -4.68
N VAL A 67 -0.57 12.39 -3.97
CA VAL A 67 -1.98 12.62 -4.24
C VAL A 67 -2.14 13.94 -4.99
N SER A 68 -3.05 13.96 -5.97
CA SER A 68 -3.42 15.19 -6.67
C SER A 68 -4.94 15.31 -6.77
N PRO A 69 -5.51 16.46 -6.39
CA PRO A 69 -6.90 16.78 -6.69
C PRO A 69 -7.13 16.78 -8.20
N TRP A 70 -8.22 16.16 -8.62
CA TRP A 70 -8.64 16.14 -10.01
C TRP A 70 -9.62 17.29 -10.28
N TRP A 71 -9.07 18.41 -10.73
CA TRP A 71 -9.85 19.51 -11.29
C TRP A 71 -9.43 19.68 -12.76
N HIS A 72 -10.40 19.50 -13.66
CA HIS A 72 -10.43 19.94 -15.06
C HIS A 72 -9.13 19.72 -15.86
N GLY A 73 -8.98 18.53 -16.45
CA GLY A 73 -8.32 18.40 -17.77
C GLY A 73 -6.82 18.62 -17.87
N ARG A 74 -6.04 18.47 -16.79
CA ARG A 74 -4.57 18.36 -16.94
C ARG A 74 -4.23 17.01 -17.56
N ARG A 75 -4.01 17.13 -18.88
CA ARG A 75 -3.78 16.12 -19.91
C ARG A 75 -2.94 14.93 -19.45
N LEU A 76 -3.32 13.79 -20.04
CA LEU A 76 -2.46 12.62 -20.26
C LEU A 76 -1.07 13.03 -20.75
#